data_AF-A0A9E6E5R9-F1
#
_entry.id   AF-A0A9E6E5R9-F1
#
_cell.length_a   1.000
_cell.length_b   1.000
_cell.length_c   1.000
_cell.angle_alpha   90.00
_cell.angle_beta   90.00
_cell.angle_gamma   90.00
#
_symmetry.space_group_name_H-M   'P 1'
#
loop_
_entity.id
_entity.type
_entity.pdbx_description
1 polymer ?
#
loop_
_entity_poly.entity_id
_entity_poly.type
_entity_poly.pdbx_seq_one_letter_code
_entity_poly.pdbx_strand_id
1 'polypeptide(L)'
;MRYKSFPDEPEERQETSRERAQRHRKERRAELTYTAKDRQRWAENRERVLAEREANGTKDSLDKLHLQFFAKNRQTTQTMMLKSSILKESKPLNQLAEGNCHAVKQGASDTEEIKKIQQALMAVGFDLGKSGADGDFGRATEGAVKQFQTHYKPTHTTHKSYLFGGVDGIVDKNTILALDEAVVEEWKYSFRFTLEMLQAVYPRVISSKQNLLQGIVDELNDHIEFYKLDTPLRRTHFFAQIMQETGPTLNMAEYTNYRTTALDTSQFETARKRKYPADHKLHPGKRYIDVLGIDRKENGVFVKKDGTRPSEDDKRMLFNVMYGGREEDLGNGDYLTTDDGWNFRGRGLKQLTGRGNYTAFNEWHAANQGRWPDDIIDAVNNPEVLLEVKYATRSAANFWLVNEVYLKADAGAEDTAINSVTKIVNSGTDSYGLRRNNFNKLWEAKVFE
;
A
#
# COMPACT_ATOMS: atom_id res chain seq x y z
N MET A 1 -7.79 -65.76 -2.23
CA MET A 1 -8.62 -64.57 -2.53
C MET A 1 -7.73 -63.53 -3.19
N ARG A 2 -7.89 -63.27 -4.50
CA ARG A 2 -7.15 -62.22 -5.23
C ARG A 2 -8.17 -61.33 -5.93
N TYR A 3 -8.25 -60.08 -5.49
CA TYR A 3 -9.02 -59.04 -6.15
C TYR A 3 -8.44 -58.79 -7.54
N LYS A 4 -9.32 -58.76 -8.55
CA LYS A 4 -9.01 -58.30 -9.91
C LYS A 4 -9.08 -56.77 -9.93
N SER A 5 -8.05 -56.12 -10.44
CA SER A 5 -7.97 -54.68 -10.72
C SER A 5 -8.78 -54.31 -11.96
N PHE A 6 -9.35 -53.11 -11.94
CA PHE A 6 -10.06 -52.43 -13.03
C PHE A 6 -9.10 -51.91 -14.12
N PRO A 7 -9.58 -51.68 -15.37
CA PRO A 7 -8.77 -51.13 -16.47
C PRO A 7 -8.58 -49.60 -16.39
N ASP A 8 -7.41 -49.13 -16.83
CA ASP A 8 -6.95 -47.73 -16.84
C ASP A 8 -7.80 -46.81 -17.75
N GLU A 9 -8.21 -45.65 -17.22
CA GLU A 9 -8.72 -44.50 -17.99
C GLU A 9 -7.55 -43.60 -18.45
N PRO A 10 -7.65 -42.90 -19.61
CA PRO A 10 -6.55 -42.13 -20.16
C PRO A 10 -6.29 -40.84 -19.36
N GLU A 11 -5.02 -40.62 -18.97
CA GLU A 11 -4.57 -39.40 -18.29
C GLU A 11 -4.82 -38.14 -19.15
N GLU A 12 -5.68 -37.25 -18.65
CA GLU A 12 -5.89 -35.91 -19.20
C GLU A 12 -4.66 -35.03 -18.90
N ARG A 13 -3.95 -34.63 -19.96
CA ARG A 13 -2.74 -33.82 -19.84
C ARG A 13 -3.09 -32.39 -19.43
N GLN A 14 -2.70 -31.99 -18.23
CA GLN A 14 -2.91 -30.63 -17.72
C GLN A 14 -2.10 -29.58 -18.52
N GLU A 15 -2.78 -28.54 -19.01
CA GLU A 15 -2.16 -27.41 -19.72
C GLU A 15 -1.14 -26.66 -18.84
N THR A 16 0.03 -26.41 -19.40
CA THR A 16 1.10 -25.68 -18.72
C THR A 16 0.77 -24.19 -18.58
N SER A 17 1.34 -23.52 -17.57
CA SER A 17 1.15 -22.08 -17.34
C SER A 17 1.52 -21.21 -18.56
N ARG A 18 2.42 -21.70 -19.41
CA ARG A 18 2.84 -21.01 -20.65
C ARG A 18 1.79 -21.12 -21.75
N GLU A 19 1.14 -22.28 -21.89
CA GLU A 19 0.03 -22.52 -22.82
C GLU A 19 -1.23 -21.74 -22.39
N ARG A 20 -1.51 -21.71 -21.08
CA ARG A 20 -2.61 -20.93 -20.49
C ARG A 20 -2.43 -19.42 -20.73
N ALA A 21 -1.22 -18.92 -20.55
CA ALA A 21 -0.89 -17.52 -20.84
C ALA A 21 -0.96 -17.19 -22.34
N GLN A 22 -0.61 -18.12 -23.22
CA GLN A 22 -0.73 -17.94 -24.69
C GLN A 22 -2.19 -17.95 -25.15
N ARG A 23 -3.03 -18.82 -24.56
CA ARG A 23 -4.47 -18.85 -24.79
C ARG A 23 -5.13 -17.54 -24.38
N HIS A 24 -4.85 -17.06 -23.16
CA HIS A 24 -5.37 -15.77 -22.67
C HIS A 24 -4.82 -14.56 -23.45
N ARG A 25 -3.64 -14.68 -24.10
CA ARG A 25 -3.12 -13.65 -25.02
C ARG A 25 -3.81 -13.70 -26.40
N LYS A 26 -4.17 -14.89 -26.90
CA LYS A 26 -4.94 -15.04 -28.14
C LYS A 26 -6.40 -14.59 -27.96
N GLU A 27 -7.02 -14.91 -26.84
CA GLU A 27 -8.40 -14.51 -26.50
C GLU A 27 -8.50 -12.98 -26.36
N ARG A 28 -7.60 -12.35 -25.59
CA ARG A 28 -7.54 -10.87 -25.48
C ARG A 28 -7.23 -10.17 -26.81
N ARG A 29 -6.47 -10.81 -27.71
CA ARG A 29 -6.21 -10.28 -29.05
C ARG A 29 -7.43 -10.43 -29.98
N ALA A 30 -8.28 -11.43 -29.76
CA ALA A 30 -9.54 -11.60 -30.50
C ALA A 30 -10.62 -10.62 -30.04
N GLU A 31 -10.66 -10.26 -28.75
CA GLU A 31 -11.56 -9.23 -28.20
C GLU A 31 -11.25 -7.81 -28.69
N LEU A 32 -10.02 -7.54 -29.15
CA LEU A 32 -9.57 -6.23 -29.61
C LEU A 32 -9.63 -6.05 -31.15
N THR A 33 -10.16 -7.03 -31.89
CA THR A 33 -10.30 -6.94 -33.35
C THR A 33 -11.76 -6.78 -33.77
N TYR A 34 -12.15 -5.56 -34.10
CA TYR A 34 -13.49 -5.26 -34.64
C TYR A 34 -13.76 -6.03 -35.93
N THR A 35 -14.89 -6.72 -35.97
CA THR A 35 -15.28 -7.57 -37.10
C THR A 35 -15.81 -6.72 -38.27
N ALA A 36 -15.90 -7.31 -39.47
CA ALA A 36 -16.53 -6.64 -40.61
C ALA A 36 -18.01 -6.27 -40.34
N LYS A 37 -18.72 -7.09 -39.53
CA LYS A 37 -20.09 -6.81 -39.10
C LYS A 37 -20.19 -5.63 -38.14
N ASP A 38 -19.22 -5.42 -37.26
CA ASP A 38 -19.20 -4.26 -36.35
C ASP A 38 -19.02 -2.95 -37.14
N ARG A 39 -18.11 -2.96 -38.12
CA ARG A 39 -17.92 -1.82 -39.04
C ARG A 39 -19.16 -1.54 -39.88
N GLN A 40 -19.85 -2.58 -40.34
CA GLN A 40 -21.10 -2.44 -41.09
C GLN A 40 -22.24 -1.88 -40.21
N ARG A 41 -22.40 -2.39 -38.98
CA ARG A 41 -23.40 -1.87 -38.01
C ARG A 41 -23.17 -0.40 -37.69
N TRP A 42 -21.92 0.04 -37.59
CA TRP A 42 -21.60 1.44 -37.35
C TRP A 42 -21.84 2.32 -38.57
N ALA A 43 -21.58 1.84 -39.78
CA ALA A 43 -21.92 2.54 -41.01
C ALA A 43 -23.43 2.74 -41.15
N GLU A 44 -24.22 1.70 -40.89
CA GLU A 44 -25.70 1.74 -40.92
C GLU A 44 -26.27 2.69 -39.85
N ASN A 45 -25.71 2.70 -38.63
CA ASN A 45 -26.09 3.66 -37.59
C ASN A 45 -25.74 5.10 -37.99
N ARG A 46 -24.59 5.31 -38.65
CA ARG A 46 -24.16 6.62 -39.12
C ARG A 46 -25.10 7.16 -40.19
N GLU A 47 -25.51 6.32 -41.14
CA GLU A 47 -26.48 6.71 -42.16
C GLU A 47 -27.88 6.96 -41.58
N ARG A 48 -28.34 6.15 -40.61
CA ARG A 48 -29.62 6.40 -39.92
C ARG A 48 -29.64 7.76 -39.23
N VAL A 49 -28.56 8.13 -38.53
CA VAL A 49 -28.48 9.44 -37.82
C VAL A 49 -28.39 10.61 -38.80
N LEU A 50 -27.78 10.42 -39.98
CA LEU A 50 -27.76 11.45 -41.02
C LEU A 50 -29.15 11.61 -41.69
N ALA A 51 -29.86 10.51 -41.95
CA ALA A 51 -31.23 10.54 -42.46
C ALA A 51 -32.25 11.15 -41.47
N GLU A 52 -32.11 10.87 -40.17
CA GLU A 52 -32.92 11.51 -39.11
C GLU A 52 -32.69 13.03 -39.00
N ARG A 53 -31.50 13.50 -39.41
CA ARG A 53 -31.15 14.92 -39.44
C ARG A 53 -31.65 15.63 -40.70
N GLU A 54 -31.69 14.94 -41.83
CA GLU A 54 -32.32 15.46 -43.06
C GLU A 54 -33.85 15.47 -42.98
N ALA A 55 -34.47 14.54 -42.25
CA ALA A 55 -35.92 14.47 -42.08
C ALA A 55 -36.53 15.56 -41.19
N ASN A 56 -35.74 16.20 -40.32
CA ASN A 56 -36.23 17.16 -39.30
C ASN A 56 -36.00 18.63 -39.69
N GLY A 57 -36.26 18.96 -40.96
CA GLY A 57 -36.28 20.35 -41.45
C GLY A 57 -37.64 21.02 -41.28
N THR A 58 -37.84 21.79 -40.20
CA THR A 58 -38.38 23.17 -40.14
C THR A 58 -38.92 23.52 -38.75
N LYS A 59 -38.52 24.69 -38.25
CA LYS A 59 -38.46 25.08 -36.83
C LYS A 59 -39.79 25.57 -36.22
N ASP A 60 -40.88 25.65 -36.98
CA ASP A 60 -42.07 26.43 -36.58
C ASP A 60 -43.26 25.60 -36.10
N SER A 61 -43.32 24.30 -36.38
CA SER A 61 -44.41 23.42 -35.88
C SER A 61 -44.10 22.79 -34.53
N LEU A 62 -42.83 22.76 -34.13
CA LEU A 62 -42.36 22.14 -32.88
C LEU A 62 -42.77 22.94 -31.65
N ASP A 63 -42.75 24.28 -31.70
CA ASP A 63 -43.04 25.11 -30.52
C ASP A 63 -44.52 25.05 -30.10
N LYS A 64 -45.46 24.94 -31.05
CA LYS A 64 -46.90 24.77 -30.73
C LYS A 64 -47.23 23.38 -30.22
N LEU A 65 -46.56 22.34 -30.73
CA LEU A 65 -46.74 20.98 -30.25
C LEU A 65 -46.05 20.79 -28.89
N HIS A 66 -44.91 21.45 -28.64
CA HIS A 66 -44.22 21.46 -27.34
C HIS A 66 -45.11 22.03 -26.24
N LEU A 67 -45.76 23.18 -26.45
CA LEU A 67 -46.63 23.79 -25.43
C LEU A 67 -47.85 22.92 -25.09
N GLN A 68 -48.45 22.25 -26.07
CA GLN A 68 -49.60 21.37 -25.83
C GLN A 68 -49.19 20.03 -25.21
N PHE A 69 -48.00 19.52 -25.53
CA PHE A 69 -47.45 18.29 -24.94
C PHE A 69 -47.04 18.48 -23.47
N PHE A 70 -46.50 19.64 -23.10
CA PHE A 70 -46.18 19.98 -21.70
C PHE A 70 -47.40 20.28 -20.84
N ALA A 71 -48.50 20.76 -21.42
CA ALA A 71 -49.75 21.00 -20.68
C ALA A 71 -50.51 19.69 -20.36
N LYS A 72 -50.38 18.66 -21.20
CA LYS A 72 -51.13 17.39 -21.06
C LYS A 72 -50.45 16.33 -20.19
N ASN A 73 -49.12 16.43 -19.95
CA ASN A 73 -48.34 15.43 -19.20
C ASN A 73 -48.04 15.79 -17.72
N ARG A 74 -48.75 16.76 -17.13
CA ARG A 74 -48.60 17.14 -15.72
C ARG A 74 -49.16 16.15 -14.68
N GLN A 75 -49.51 14.93 -15.09
CA GLN A 75 -49.97 13.86 -14.18
C GLN A 75 -49.32 12.50 -14.47
N THR A 76 -48.03 12.48 -14.79
CA THR A 76 -47.24 11.25 -14.81
C THR A 76 -46.25 11.30 -13.66
N THR A 77 -46.29 10.30 -12.78
CA THR A 77 -45.38 10.08 -11.65
C THR A 77 -43.94 10.31 -12.14
N GLN A 78 -43.36 11.45 -11.78
CA GLN A 78 -41.99 11.81 -12.16
C GLN A 78 -41.08 10.74 -11.56
N THR A 79 -40.61 9.81 -12.39
CA THR A 79 -39.76 8.72 -11.92
C THR A 79 -38.44 9.36 -11.55
N MET A 80 -38.18 9.49 -10.25
CA MET A 80 -36.93 10.04 -9.73
C MET A 80 -35.75 9.31 -10.39
N MET A 81 -34.84 10.08 -10.99
CA MET A 81 -33.69 9.56 -11.71
C MET A 81 -32.75 8.85 -10.73
N LEU A 82 -32.46 9.49 -9.59
CA LEU A 82 -31.64 8.95 -8.51
C LEU A 82 -32.38 7.83 -7.76
N LYS A 83 -31.64 6.81 -7.30
CA LYS A 83 -32.18 5.55 -6.77
C LYS A 83 -31.84 5.31 -5.31
N SER A 84 -30.74 5.86 -4.81
CA SER A 84 -30.33 5.70 -3.41
C SER A 84 -31.37 6.31 -2.47
N SER A 85 -31.56 5.70 -1.29
CA SER A 85 -32.45 6.24 -0.25
C SER A 85 -32.05 7.64 0.21
N ILE A 86 -30.76 7.98 0.12
CA ILE A 86 -30.18 9.26 0.54
C ILE A 86 -30.52 10.37 -0.47
N LEU A 87 -30.37 10.09 -1.77
CA LEU A 87 -30.43 11.13 -2.79
C LEU A 87 -31.78 11.20 -3.54
N LYS A 88 -32.52 10.08 -3.66
CA LYS A 88 -33.73 9.97 -4.49
C LYS A 88 -34.84 10.97 -4.14
N GLU A 89 -34.91 11.40 -2.89
CA GLU A 89 -35.98 12.30 -2.41
C GLU A 89 -35.68 13.79 -2.64
N SER A 90 -34.43 14.16 -2.99
CA SER A 90 -34.13 15.57 -3.33
C SER A 90 -34.53 15.87 -4.77
N LYS A 91 -35.54 16.72 -4.93
CA LYS A 91 -35.94 17.23 -6.25
C LYS A 91 -34.81 18.02 -6.94
N PRO A 92 -34.07 18.92 -6.26
CA PRO A 92 -32.91 19.59 -6.87
C PRO A 92 -31.81 18.62 -7.35
N LEU A 93 -31.48 17.57 -6.58
CA LEU A 93 -30.47 16.60 -7.00
C LEU A 93 -30.94 15.72 -8.17
N ASN A 94 -32.24 15.40 -8.24
CA ASN A 94 -32.81 14.75 -9.41
C ASN A 94 -32.72 15.65 -10.66
N GLN A 95 -32.95 16.96 -10.50
CA GLN A 95 -32.73 17.92 -11.60
C GLN A 95 -31.25 18.00 -12.02
N LEU A 96 -30.31 17.88 -11.06
CA LEU A 96 -28.87 17.81 -11.36
C LEU A 96 -28.54 16.57 -12.19
N ALA A 97 -29.07 15.43 -11.78
CA ALA A 97 -28.92 14.15 -12.48
C ALA A 97 -29.48 14.19 -13.91
N GLU A 98 -30.59 14.91 -14.11
CA GLU A 98 -31.18 15.13 -15.43
C GLU A 98 -30.33 16.08 -16.31
N GLY A 99 -29.48 16.92 -15.69
CA GLY A 99 -28.70 17.98 -16.36
C GLY A 99 -29.44 19.32 -16.43
N ASN A 100 -30.47 19.50 -15.61
CA ASN A 100 -31.37 20.64 -15.59
C ASN A 100 -30.98 21.73 -14.57
N CYS A 101 -29.94 21.52 -13.76
CA CYS A 101 -29.43 22.52 -12.82
C CYS A 101 -27.89 22.57 -12.80
N HIS A 102 -27.35 23.57 -12.09
CA HIS A 102 -25.91 23.83 -12.02
C HIS A 102 -25.21 22.86 -11.06
N ALA A 103 -23.94 22.56 -11.36
CA ALA A 103 -23.12 21.70 -10.52
C ALA A 103 -22.87 22.33 -9.13
N VAL A 104 -22.81 21.48 -8.10
CA VAL A 104 -22.53 21.90 -6.72
C VAL A 104 -21.03 21.90 -6.49
N LYS A 105 -20.50 22.98 -5.92
CA LYS A 105 -19.07 23.19 -5.68
C LYS A 105 -18.86 24.11 -4.48
N GLN A 106 -17.59 24.35 -4.13
CA GLN A 106 -17.24 25.24 -3.03
C GLN A 106 -17.92 26.62 -3.17
N GLY A 107 -18.54 27.07 -2.07
CA GLY A 107 -19.29 28.33 -2.00
C GLY A 107 -20.75 28.26 -2.46
N ALA A 108 -21.26 27.08 -2.81
CA ALA A 108 -22.69 26.88 -3.07
C ALA A 108 -23.53 27.12 -1.80
N SER A 109 -24.75 27.64 -1.97
CA SER A 109 -25.67 27.97 -0.89
C SER A 109 -26.78 26.94 -0.67
N ASP A 110 -26.72 25.81 -1.39
CA ASP A 110 -27.74 24.75 -1.37
C ASP A 110 -27.57 23.82 -0.16
N THR A 111 -27.75 24.35 1.05
CA THR A 111 -27.35 23.70 2.32
C THR A 111 -27.92 22.28 2.49
N GLU A 112 -29.19 22.05 2.15
CA GLU A 112 -29.82 20.72 2.31
C GLU A 112 -29.33 19.69 1.28
N GLU A 113 -29.14 20.12 0.03
CA GLU A 113 -28.55 19.31 -1.04
C GLU A 113 -27.10 18.94 -0.74
N ILE A 114 -26.31 19.90 -0.25
CA ILE A 114 -24.93 19.67 0.18
C ILE A 114 -24.91 18.65 1.32
N LYS A 115 -25.82 18.76 2.29
CA LYS A 115 -25.92 17.80 3.40
C LYS A 115 -26.19 16.39 2.92
N LYS A 116 -27.07 16.21 1.92
CA LYS A 116 -27.35 14.90 1.31
C LYS A 116 -26.15 14.35 0.54
N ILE A 117 -25.43 15.19 -0.21
CA ILE A 117 -24.18 14.80 -0.88
C ILE A 117 -23.14 14.35 0.15
N GLN A 118 -22.96 15.12 1.23
CA GLN A 118 -22.05 14.77 2.33
C GLN A 118 -22.44 13.45 3.00
N GLN A 119 -23.74 13.25 3.27
CA GLN A 119 -24.25 11.98 3.80
C GLN A 119 -23.98 10.80 2.86
N ALA A 120 -24.13 10.98 1.55
CA ALA A 120 -23.81 9.95 0.57
C ALA A 120 -22.30 9.65 0.51
N LEU A 121 -21.43 10.67 0.54
CA LEU A 121 -19.97 10.50 0.62
C LEU A 121 -19.55 9.74 1.89
N MET A 122 -20.13 10.10 3.03
CA MET A 122 -19.92 9.38 4.29
C MET A 122 -20.46 7.94 4.22
N ALA A 123 -21.61 7.73 3.57
CA ALA A 123 -22.18 6.41 3.36
C ALA A 123 -21.28 5.52 2.50
N VAL A 124 -20.50 6.08 1.57
CA VAL A 124 -19.49 5.33 0.80
C VAL A 124 -18.09 5.35 1.43
N GLY A 125 -17.95 5.82 2.68
CA GLY A 125 -16.73 5.67 3.48
C GLY A 125 -15.73 6.82 3.45
N PHE A 126 -16.10 8.00 2.93
CA PHE A 126 -15.24 9.20 3.03
C PHE A 126 -15.43 9.92 4.36
N ASP A 127 -14.31 10.31 4.97
CA ASP A 127 -14.29 11.16 6.18
C ASP A 127 -14.34 12.65 5.78
N LEU A 128 -15.32 13.37 6.34
CA LEU A 128 -15.50 14.82 6.13
C LEU A 128 -14.95 15.66 7.29
N GLY A 129 -14.19 15.03 8.20
CA GLY A 129 -13.65 15.65 9.40
C GLY A 129 -14.73 15.92 10.45
N LYS A 130 -14.39 16.77 11.43
CA LYS A 130 -15.22 17.00 12.62
C LYS A 130 -16.63 17.53 12.33
N SER A 131 -16.81 18.28 11.23
CA SER A 131 -18.10 18.88 10.89
C SER A 131 -19.09 17.89 10.31
N GLY A 132 -18.61 16.80 9.68
CA GLY A 132 -19.47 15.81 9.04
C GLY A 132 -20.36 16.41 7.94
N ALA A 133 -21.63 16.03 7.92
CA ALA A 133 -22.64 16.58 7.02
C ALA A 133 -23.27 17.85 7.62
N ASP A 134 -22.63 19.00 7.41
CA ASP A 134 -23.03 20.31 7.94
C ASP A 134 -23.77 21.20 6.92
N GLY A 135 -23.83 20.79 5.65
CA GLY A 135 -24.40 21.57 4.56
C GLY A 135 -23.47 22.66 4.01
N ASP A 136 -22.19 22.69 4.42
CA ASP A 136 -21.17 23.55 3.83
C ASP A 136 -20.28 22.77 2.85
N PHE A 137 -20.17 23.26 1.62
CA PHE A 137 -19.25 22.70 0.63
C PHE A 137 -17.85 23.29 0.85
N GLY A 138 -17.24 22.96 1.99
CA GLY A 138 -15.89 23.39 2.34
C GLY A 138 -14.79 22.52 1.69
N ARG A 139 -13.54 22.77 2.09
CA ARG A 139 -12.37 22.01 1.58
C ARG A 139 -12.42 20.52 1.87
N ALA A 140 -13.01 20.12 3.00
CA ALA A 140 -13.16 18.71 3.36
C ALA A 140 -14.12 18.00 2.39
N THR A 141 -15.28 18.60 2.13
CA THR A 141 -16.26 18.12 1.14
C THR A 141 -15.64 18.05 -0.26
N GLU A 142 -14.96 19.10 -0.72
CA GLU A 142 -14.28 19.12 -2.02
C GLU A 142 -13.22 18.01 -2.12
N GLY A 143 -12.42 17.82 -1.07
CA GLY A 143 -11.41 16.76 -1.00
C GLY A 143 -12.03 15.36 -1.09
N ALA A 144 -13.13 15.10 -0.39
CA ALA A 144 -13.86 13.84 -0.46
C ALA A 144 -14.44 13.57 -1.85
N VAL A 145 -14.97 14.61 -2.53
CA VAL A 145 -15.44 14.49 -3.91
C VAL A 145 -14.29 14.12 -4.85
N LYS A 146 -13.12 14.75 -4.71
CA LYS A 146 -11.93 14.40 -5.52
C LYS A 146 -11.49 12.96 -5.28
N GLN A 147 -11.47 12.50 -4.04
CA GLN A 147 -11.14 11.09 -3.72
C GLN A 147 -12.18 10.14 -4.35
N PHE A 148 -13.47 10.44 -4.23
CA PHE A 148 -14.52 9.66 -4.87
C PHE A 148 -14.34 9.59 -6.40
N GLN A 149 -14.13 10.73 -7.05
CA GLN A 149 -13.85 10.83 -8.48
C GLN A 149 -12.61 10.05 -8.91
N THR A 150 -11.59 9.98 -8.03
CA THR A 150 -10.35 9.26 -8.29
C THR A 150 -10.51 7.75 -8.19
N HIS A 151 -11.28 7.28 -7.19
CA HIS A 151 -11.25 5.87 -6.78
C HIS A 151 -12.46 5.06 -7.21
N TYR A 152 -13.63 5.69 -7.41
CA TYR A 152 -14.81 4.97 -7.83
C TYR A 152 -14.76 4.66 -9.34
N LYS A 153 -15.04 3.41 -9.68
CA LYS A 153 -15.18 2.96 -11.07
C LYS A 153 -16.64 2.60 -11.31
N PRO A 154 -17.36 3.35 -12.16
CA PRO A 154 -18.74 3.06 -12.52
C PRO A 154 -18.93 1.61 -12.97
N THR A 155 -19.97 0.97 -12.48
CA THR A 155 -20.40 -0.34 -12.97
C THR A 155 -21.47 -0.20 -14.06
N HIS A 156 -22.15 0.95 -14.09
CA HIS A 156 -23.31 1.26 -14.92
C HIS A 156 -24.51 0.32 -14.68
N THR A 157 -24.58 -0.31 -13.51
CA THR A 157 -25.70 -1.19 -13.13
C THR A 157 -26.94 -0.39 -12.73
N THR A 158 -26.77 0.75 -12.06
CA THR A 158 -27.87 1.63 -11.63
C THR A 158 -28.18 2.65 -12.71
N HIS A 159 -27.13 3.29 -13.27
CA HIS A 159 -27.26 4.32 -14.30
C HIS A 159 -26.54 3.89 -15.58
N LYS A 160 -27.33 3.52 -16.60
CA LYS A 160 -26.82 2.88 -17.84
C LYS A 160 -25.82 3.70 -18.65
N SER A 161 -25.76 5.02 -18.50
CA SER A 161 -24.88 5.86 -19.32
C SER A 161 -24.62 7.23 -18.68
N TYR A 162 -23.42 7.40 -18.14
CA TYR A 162 -22.83 8.68 -17.77
C TYR A 162 -21.31 8.60 -17.97
N LEU A 163 -20.63 9.75 -18.13
CA LEU A 163 -19.19 9.80 -18.37
C LEU A 163 -18.48 10.29 -17.11
N PHE A 164 -17.83 9.37 -16.41
CA PHE A 164 -17.12 9.64 -15.16
C PHE A 164 -15.61 9.60 -15.38
N GLY A 165 -14.87 10.57 -14.86
CA GLY A 165 -13.41 10.56 -14.99
C GLY A 165 -12.70 11.91 -14.83
N GLY A 166 -13.43 13.02 -14.72
CA GLY A 166 -12.83 14.29 -14.28
C GLY A 166 -12.61 14.28 -12.77
N VAL A 167 -11.41 14.62 -12.31
CA VAL A 167 -11.10 14.87 -10.89
C VAL A 167 -11.00 16.37 -10.68
N ASP A 168 -12.12 17.01 -10.39
CA ASP A 168 -12.24 18.46 -10.26
C ASP A 168 -12.81 18.90 -8.90
N GLY A 169 -13.35 17.96 -8.10
CA GLY A 169 -13.98 18.26 -6.81
C GLY A 169 -15.36 18.89 -6.93
N ILE A 170 -15.96 18.85 -8.12
CA ILE A 170 -17.27 19.41 -8.42
C ILE A 170 -18.29 18.28 -8.52
N VAL A 171 -19.47 18.46 -7.91
CA VAL A 171 -20.58 17.53 -8.05
C VAL A 171 -21.45 17.98 -9.23
N ASP A 172 -21.06 17.53 -10.42
CA ASP A 172 -21.81 17.67 -11.65
C ASP A 172 -22.81 16.52 -11.86
N LYS A 173 -23.49 16.51 -13.02
CA LYS A 173 -24.40 15.44 -13.42
C LYS A 173 -23.77 14.06 -13.32
N ASN A 174 -22.54 13.90 -13.81
CA ASN A 174 -21.90 12.58 -13.83
C ASN A 174 -21.49 12.15 -12.43
N THR A 175 -21.04 13.09 -11.60
CA THR A 175 -20.62 12.84 -10.22
C THR A 175 -21.79 12.47 -9.33
N ILE A 176 -22.94 13.14 -9.45
CA ILE A 176 -24.12 12.77 -8.65
C ILE A 176 -24.68 11.40 -9.05
N LEU A 177 -24.66 11.05 -10.35
CA LEU A 177 -25.06 9.73 -10.83
C LEU A 177 -24.11 8.64 -10.34
N ALA A 178 -22.80 8.89 -10.39
CA ALA A 178 -21.80 7.98 -9.85
C ALA A 178 -21.97 7.75 -8.35
N LEU A 179 -22.15 8.83 -7.58
CA LEU A 179 -22.31 8.75 -6.14
C LEU A 179 -23.59 8.00 -5.76
N ASP A 180 -24.68 8.22 -6.50
CA ASP A 180 -25.93 7.48 -6.32
C ASP A 180 -25.76 5.98 -6.61
N GLU A 181 -25.05 5.62 -7.70
CA GLU A 181 -24.71 4.22 -8.03
C GLU A 181 -23.86 3.58 -6.91
N ALA A 182 -22.81 4.27 -6.46
CA ALA A 182 -21.94 3.78 -5.39
C ALA A 182 -22.71 3.54 -4.08
N VAL A 183 -23.65 4.41 -3.72
CA VAL A 183 -24.48 4.23 -2.52
C VAL A 183 -25.43 3.04 -2.69
N VAL A 184 -26.05 2.87 -3.86
CA VAL A 184 -26.94 1.73 -4.15
C VAL A 184 -26.21 0.40 -4.10
N GLU A 185 -24.96 0.38 -4.53
CA GLU A 185 -24.07 -0.79 -4.51
C GLU A 185 -23.46 -1.06 -3.14
N GLU A 186 -23.71 -0.19 -2.16
CA GLU A 186 -23.05 -0.19 -0.86
C GLU A 186 -21.51 -0.18 -0.99
N TRP A 187 -21.01 0.44 -2.07
CA TRP A 187 -19.58 0.55 -2.32
C TRP A 187 -18.92 1.35 -1.19
N LYS A 188 -17.81 0.82 -0.67
CA LYS A 188 -17.01 1.47 0.38
C LYS A 188 -15.63 1.79 -0.16
N TYR A 189 -15.25 3.05 -0.07
CA TYR A 189 -13.88 3.47 -0.27
C TYR A 189 -12.99 2.75 0.76
N SER A 190 -11.96 2.10 0.24
CA SER A 190 -10.86 1.56 1.04
C SER A 190 -9.57 2.03 0.39
N PHE A 191 -8.73 2.69 1.18
CA PHE A 191 -7.42 3.09 0.70
C PHE A 191 -6.62 1.86 0.26
N ARG A 192 -5.89 2.00 -0.85
CA ARG A 192 -4.91 1.03 -1.30
C ARG A 192 -3.58 1.73 -1.59
N PHE A 193 -2.50 1.13 -1.12
CA PHE A 193 -1.15 1.47 -1.53
C PHE A 193 -0.99 1.24 -3.03
N THR A 194 -0.24 2.11 -3.69
CA THR A 194 0.18 1.94 -5.08
C THR A 194 1.69 1.89 -5.18
N LEU A 195 2.20 1.37 -6.30
CA LEU A 195 3.64 1.34 -6.57
C LEU A 195 4.23 2.77 -6.55
N GLU A 196 3.51 3.74 -7.10
CA GLU A 196 3.92 5.14 -7.15
C GLU A 196 4.09 5.74 -5.75
N MET A 197 3.20 5.40 -4.81
CA MET A 197 3.33 5.81 -3.41
C MET A 197 4.64 5.27 -2.81
N LEU A 198 4.93 3.99 -3.03
CA LEU A 198 6.16 3.37 -2.53
C LEU A 198 7.42 3.90 -3.23
N GLN A 199 7.32 4.26 -4.51
CA GLN A 199 8.40 4.97 -5.23
C GLN A 199 8.65 6.36 -4.67
N ALA A 200 7.61 7.07 -4.21
CA ALA A 200 7.75 8.36 -3.54
C ALA A 200 8.45 8.21 -2.17
N VAL A 201 8.18 7.13 -1.43
CA VAL A 201 8.92 6.80 -0.19
C VAL A 201 10.38 6.46 -0.49
N TYR A 202 10.64 5.72 -1.56
CA TYR A 202 11.97 5.22 -1.92
C TYR A 202 12.48 5.75 -3.27
N PRO A 203 12.79 7.06 -3.36
CA PRO A 203 13.06 7.72 -4.64
C PRO A 203 14.37 7.28 -5.30
N ARG A 204 15.21 6.50 -4.62
CA ARG A 204 16.50 6.01 -5.15
C ARG A 204 16.52 4.49 -5.37
N VAL A 205 15.37 3.84 -5.31
CA VAL A 205 15.25 2.41 -5.67
C VAL A 205 15.42 2.25 -7.18
N ILE A 206 16.47 1.53 -7.57
CA ILE A 206 16.77 1.21 -8.97
C ILE A 206 15.72 0.28 -9.58
N SER A 207 15.61 0.27 -10.91
CA SER A 207 14.59 -0.50 -11.65
C SER A 207 14.56 -1.99 -11.29
N SER A 208 15.72 -2.61 -11.04
CA SER A 208 15.80 -4.04 -10.68
C SER A 208 15.21 -4.37 -9.30
N LYS A 209 14.99 -3.37 -8.45
CA LYS A 209 14.37 -3.52 -7.12
C LYS A 209 12.90 -3.07 -7.07
N GLN A 210 12.32 -2.64 -8.19
CA GLN A 210 10.92 -2.18 -8.23
C GLN A 210 9.92 -3.29 -7.86
N ASN A 211 10.21 -4.55 -8.20
CA ASN A 211 9.39 -5.68 -7.79
C ASN A 211 9.36 -5.86 -6.26
N LEU A 212 10.38 -5.39 -5.53
CA LEU A 212 10.34 -5.39 -4.07
C LEU A 212 9.32 -4.38 -3.55
N LEU A 213 9.25 -3.18 -4.15
CA LEU A 213 8.23 -2.19 -3.79
C LEU A 213 6.84 -2.72 -4.08
N GLN A 214 6.63 -3.37 -5.22
CA GLN A 214 5.35 -4.01 -5.53
C GLN A 214 4.98 -5.09 -4.51
N GLY A 215 5.93 -5.94 -4.10
CA GLY A 215 5.65 -6.94 -3.06
C GLY A 215 5.27 -6.32 -1.70
N ILE A 216 5.80 -5.15 -1.36
CA ILE A 216 5.38 -4.40 -0.15
C ILE A 216 3.94 -3.89 -0.33
N VAL A 217 3.62 -3.33 -1.50
CA VAL A 217 2.27 -2.87 -1.83
C VAL A 217 1.24 -3.98 -1.70
N ASP A 218 1.53 -5.14 -2.30
CA ASP A 218 0.63 -6.28 -2.33
C ASP A 218 0.37 -6.79 -0.90
N GLU A 219 1.42 -7.01 -0.11
CA GLU A 219 1.31 -7.49 1.27
C GLU A 219 0.55 -6.51 2.18
N LEU A 220 0.76 -5.20 2.02
CA LEU A 220 0.05 -4.20 2.83
C LEU A 220 -1.42 -4.07 2.46
N ASN A 221 -1.75 -4.15 1.18
CA ASN A 221 -3.13 -3.96 0.69
C ASN A 221 -4.06 -5.09 1.14
N ASP A 222 -3.53 -6.30 1.31
CA ASP A 222 -4.33 -7.44 1.77
C ASP A 222 -4.68 -7.34 3.27
N HIS A 223 -3.98 -6.50 4.03
CA HIS A 223 -4.05 -6.47 5.51
C HIS A 223 -4.06 -5.08 6.14
N ILE A 224 -4.43 -4.03 5.41
CA ILE A 224 -4.28 -2.64 5.86
C ILE A 224 -4.94 -2.32 7.21
N GLU A 225 -6.17 -2.81 7.43
CA GLU A 225 -6.90 -2.60 8.69
C GLU A 225 -6.26 -3.37 9.84
N PHE A 226 -5.79 -4.58 9.57
CA PHE A 226 -5.11 -5.42 10.56
C PHE A 226 -3.81 -4.78 11.01
N TYR A 227 -3.06 -4.20 10.08
CA TYR A 227 -1.81 -3.48 10.37
C TYR A 227 -2.00 -2.10 10.99
N LYS A 228 -3.24 -1.63 11.17
CA LYS A 228 -3.52 -0.27 11.64
C LYS A 228 -2.80 0.77 10.77
N LEU A 229 -2.90 0.61 9.45
CA LEU A 229 -2.40 1.56 8.43
C LEU A 229 -3.56 2.20 7.64
N ASP A 230 -4.72 2.24 8.29
CA ASP A 230 -6.00 2.72 7.83
C ASP A 230 -6.07 4.24 7.68
N THR A 231 -5.28 5.00 8.45
CA THR A 231 -5.25 6.47 8.36
C THR A 231 -4.01 6.98 7.61
N PRO A 232 -4.11 8.08 6.84
CA PRO A 232 -2.96 8.72 6.21
C PRO A 232 -1.82 9.02 7.19
N LEU A 233 -2.19 9.44 8.41
CA LEU A 233 -1.23 9.79 9.45
C LEU A 233 -0.41 8.58 9.92
N ARG A 234 -1.05 7.44 10.18
CA ARG A 234 -0.39 6.19 10.56
C ARG A 234 0.53 5.69 9.43
N ARG A 235 0.07 5.71 8.18
CA ARG A 235 0.88 5.35 7.00
C ARG A 235 2.14 6.20 6.91
N THR A 236 1.99 7.51 7.07
CA THR A 236 3.10 8.46 6.97
C THR A 236 4.13 8.24 8.08
N HIS A 237 3.69 8.08 9.33
CA HIS A 237 4.58 7.74 10.45
C HIS A 237 5.31 6.42 10.22
N PHE A 238 4.58 5.36 9.83
CA PHE A 238 5.16 4.04 9.59
C PHE A 238 6.27 4.08 8.53
N PHE A 239 5.99 4.67 7.36
CA PHE A 239 6.95 4.74 6.27
C PHE A 239 8.11 5.72 6.51
N ALA A 240 7.89 6.83 7.21
CA ALA A 240 8.96 7.75 7.57
C ALA A 240 10.04 7.06 8.43
N GLN A 241 9.61 6.18 9.34
CA GLN A 241 10.49 5.41 10.21
C GLN A 241 11.22 4.30 9.44
N ILE A 242 10.49 3.50 8.67
CA ILE A 242 11.05 2.38 7.91
C ILE A 242 12.01 2.86 6.82
N MET A 243 11.70 3.97 6.14
CA MET A 243 12.59 4.59 5.16
C MET A 243 13.91 5.01 5.81
N GLN A 244 13.89 5.45 7.06
CA GLN A 244 15.12 5.74 7.80
C GLN A 244 15.93 4.47 8.14
N GLU A 245 15.26 3.36 8.50
CA GLU A 245 15.94 2.09 8.81
C GLU A 245 16.60 1.47 7.57
N THR A 246 15.93 1.50 6.43
CA THR A 246 16.37 0.82 5.21
C THR A 246 17.11 1.73 4.23
N GLY A 247 17.00 3.05 4.43
CA GLY A 247 17.52 4.08 3.55
C GLY A 247 16.73 4.23 2.24
N PRO A 248 17.03 5.27 1.44
CA PRO A 248 16.29 5.62 0.22
C PRO A 248 16.42 4.58 -0.92
N THR A 249 17.30 3.59 -0.76
CA THR A 249 17.55 2.51 -1.74
C THR A 249 16.95 1.17 -1.33
N LEU A 250 16.17 1.13 -0.24
CA LEU A 250 15.54 -0.06 0.33
C LEU A 250 16.53 -1.20 0.57
N ASN A 251 17.30 -1.10 1.66
CA ASN A 251 18.20 -2.16 2.11
C ASN A 251 17.53 -2.94 3.24
N MET A 252 17.03 -4.13 2.92
CA MET A 252 16.29 -5.00 3.86
C MET A 252 17.20 -5.98 4.61
N ALA A 253 18.51 -5.91 4.41
CA ALA A 253 19.47 -6.75 5.10
C ALA A 253 20.60 -5.87 5.58
N GLU A 254 21.08 -6.16 6.78
CA GLU A 254 22.43 -5.78 7.14
C GLU A 254 23.38 -6.62 6.27
N TYR A 255 23.85 -6.02 5.17
CA TYR A 255 24.52 -6.74 4.07
C TYR A 255 25.97 -7.11 4.38
N THR A 256 26.31 -8.31 3.92
CA THR A 256 27.62 -8.93 3.70
C THR A 256 28.59 -8.14 2.80
N ASN A 257 28.14 -7.09 2.11
CA ASN A 257 28.99 -6.20 1.31
C ASN A 257 29.28 -4.91 2.10
N TYR A 258 30.20 -5.03 3.05
CA TYR A 258 30.72 -3.96 3.91
C TYR A 258 30.93 -2.66 3.12
N ARG A 259 30.00 -1.71 3.21
CA ARG A 259 30.19 -0.30 2.87
C ARG A 259 30.15 0.62 4.11
N THR A 260 30.03 0.05 5.31
CA THR A 260 29.61 0.78 6.49
C THR A 260 30.66 1.76 6.98
N THR A 261 30.27 3.04 7.00
CA THR A 261 30.85 4.05 7.88
C THR A 261 30.55 3.57 9.29
N ALA A 262 31.49 2.86 9.88
CA ALA A 262 31.96 3.15 11.23
C ALA A 262 32.68 1.95 11.84
N LEU A 263 33.99 2.08 11.89
CA LEU A 263 34.76 1.49 12.98
C LEU A 263 34.50 2.22 14.31
N ASP A 264 33.93 3.43 14.25
CA ASP A 264 33.79 4.37 15.38
C ASP A 264 32.33 4.55 15.85
N THR A 265 31.43 3.62 15.53
CA THR A 265 30.08 3.57 16.11
C THR A 265 30.05 2.59 17.27
N SER A 266 29.11 2.81 18.19
CA SER A 266 28.97 2.05 19.45
C SER A 266 29.00 0.53 19.27
N GLN A 267 28.43 0.00 18.19
CA GLN A 267 28.35 -1.46 17.95
C GLN A 267 29.72 -2.06 17.62
N PHE A 268 30.56 -1.33 16.86
CA PHE A 268 31.93 -1.75 16.58
C PHE A 268 32.88 -1.50 17.74
N GLU A 269 32.57 -0.55 18.64
CA GLU A 269 33.31 -0.45 19.89
C GLU A 269 33.21 -1.74 20.71
N THR A 270 32.05 -2.37 20.75
CA THR A 270 31.87 -3.68 21.41
C THR A 270 32.80 -4.72 20.80
N ALA A 271 32.84 -4.83 19.47
CA ALA A 271 33.73 -5.77 18.80
C ALA A 271 35.22 -5.46 18.99
N ARG A 272 35.59 -4.18 19.06
CA ARG A 272 36.95 -3.73 19.37
C ARG A 272 37.38 -4.07 20.80
N LYS A 273 36.45 -4.05 21.76
CA LYS A 273 36.73 -4.27 23.18
C LYS A 273 36.70 -5.74 23.57
N ARG A 274 35.94 -6.59 22.87
CA ARG A 274 35.84 -8.03 23.18
C ARG A 274 37.15 -8.78 22.91
N LYS A 275 37.44 -9.73 23.80
CA LYS A 275 38.63 -10.59 23.79
C LYS A 275 38.24 -12.05 23.82
N TYR A 276 39.05 -12.89 23.20
CA TYR A 276 38.96 -14.33 23.42
C TYR A 276 39.18 -14.65 24.90
N PRO A 277 38.49 -15.68 25.45
CA PRO A 277 38.73 -16.19 26.78
C PRO A 277 40.20 -16.48 27.06
N ALA A 278 40.60 -16.38 28.32
CA ALA A 278 41.99 -16.61 28.71
C ALA A 278 42.46 -18.05 28.46
N ASP A 279 41.54 -19.00 28.41
CA ASP A 279 41.74 -20.42 28.13
C ASP A 279 41.51 -20.80 26.65
N HIS A 280 41.28 -19.83 25.76
CA HIS A 280 41.09 -20.10 24.33
C HIS A 280 42.35 -20.72 23.71
N LYS A 281 42.20 -21.89 23.07
CA LYS A 281 43.32 -22.74 22.61
C LYS A 281 44.34 -22.03 21.70
N LEU A 282 43.88 -21.14 20.82
CA LEU A 282 44.73 -20.51 19.80
C LEU A 282 45.08 -19.05 20.09
N HIS A 283 44.23 -18.35 20.83
CA HIS A 283 44.25 -16.88 20.90
C HIS A 283 43.94 -16.33 22.31
N PRO A 284 44.54 -16.88 23.36
CA PRO A 284 44.15 -16.55 24.74
C PRO A 284 44.30 -15.04 25.01
N GLY A 285 43.21 -14.40 25.44
CA GLY A 285 43.19 -12.97 25.80
C GLY A 285 43.39 -11.97 24.65
N LYS A 286 43.53 -12.42 23.39
CA LYS A 286 43.66 -11.53 22.23
C LYS A 286 42.32 -10.90 21.86
N ARG A 287 42.34 -9.69 21.29
CA ARG A 287 41.11 -9.05 20.76
C ARG A 287 40.72 -9.71 19.44
N TYR A 288 39.42 -9.88 19.22
CA TYR A 288 38.90 -10.47 17.97
C TYR A 288 39.33 -9.68 16.75
N ILE A 289 39.23 -8.36 16.81
CA ILE A 289 39.58 -7.47 15.70
C ILE A 289 41.05 -7.62 15.28
N ASP A 290 41.95 -7.91 16.23
CA ASP A 290 43.37 -8.12 15.95
C ASP A 290 43.62 -9.48 15.30
N VAL A 291 42.92 -10.52 15.75
CA VAL A 291 43.02 -11.88 15.19
C VAL A 291 42.46 -11.93 13.77
N LEU A 292 41.33 -11.28 13.52
CA LEU A 292 40.74 -11.14 12.18
C LEU A 292 41.57 -10.22 11.27
N GLY A 293 42.53 -9.47 11.85
CA GLY A 293 43.39 -8.56 11.11
C GLY A 293 42.64 -7.38 10.49
N ILE A 294 41.47 -7.01 11.02
CA ILE A 294 40.68 -5.86 10.55
C ILE A 294 41.45 -4.58 10.90
N ASP A 295 41.76 -3.77 9.90
CA ASP A 295 42.63 -2.60 10.05
C ASP A 295 41.85 -1.29 9.94
N ARG A 296 41.43 -0.97 8.72
CA ARG A 296 40.88 0.35 8.38
C ARG A 296 39.74 0.26 7.40
N LYS A 297 39.19 1.43 7.09
CA LYS A 297 38.15 1.62 6.09
C LYS A 297 38.69 2.35 4.86
N GLU A 298 38.39 1.85 3.68
CA GLU A 298 38.76 2.42 2.38
C GLU A 298 37.55 2.42 1.43
N ASN A 299 37.15 3.60 0.94
CA ASN A 299 36.02 3.78 0.01
C ASN A 299 34.70 3.13 0.45
N GLY A 300 34.39 3.17 1.74
CA GLY A 300 33.22 2.47 2.26
C GLY A 300 33.55 1.10 2.85
N VAL A 301 34.64 0.45 2.47
CA VAL A 301 34.84 -0.98 2.72
C VAL A 301 35.89 -1.21 3.79
N PHE A 302 35.71 -2.23 4.63
CA PHE A 302 36.74 -2.66 5.56
C PHE A 302 37.85 -3.42 4.84
N VAL A 303 39.07 -3.17 5.26
CA VAL A 303 40.28 -3.76 4.69
C VAL A 303 41.10 -4.37 5.83
N LYS A 304 41.64 -5.55 5.58
CA LYS A 304 42.55 -6.25 6.50
C LYS A 304 43.95 -5.65 6.41
N LYS A 305 44.81 -5.93 7.40
CA LYS A 305 46.21 -5.45 7.43
C LYS A 305 47.02 -5.85 6.19
N ASP A 306 46.67 -6.96 5.56
CA ASP A 306 47.29 -7.47 4.33
C ASP A 306 46.71 -6.84 3.04
N GLY A 307 45.79 -5.89 3.15
CA GLY A 307 45.13 -5.23 2.01
C GLY A 307 43.93 -6.00 1.44
N THR A 308 43.63 -7.20 1.95
CA THR A 308 42.50 -8.00 1.48
C THR A 308 41.17 -7.54 2.12
N ARG A 309 40.05 -7.97 1.52
CA ARG A 309 38.72 -7.77 2.13
C ARG A 309 38.42 -8.88 3.14
N PRO A 310 37.65 -8.59 4.21
CA PRO A 310 37.13 -9.63 5.10
C PRO A 310 36.39 -10.72 4.31
N SER A 311 36.76 -11.97 4.57
CA SER A 311 36.05 -13.16 4.09
C SER A 311 34.68 -13.29 4.75
N GLU A 312 33.78 -14.13 4.24
CA GLU A 312 32.48 -14.36 4.90
C GLU A 312 32.62 -14.84 6.35
N ASP A 313 33.63 -15.66 6.64
CA ASP A 313 33.87 -16.14 8.01
C ASP A 313 34.41 -15.02 8.92
N ASP A 314 35.25 -14.10 8.40
CA ASP A 314 35.65 -12.90 9.14
C ASP A 314 34.40 -12.07 9.53
N LYS A 315 33.44 -11.95 8.61
CA LYS A 315 32.19 -11.21 8.83
C LYS A 315 31.32 -11.92 9.84
N ARG A 316 31.13 -13.24 9.68
CA ARG A 316 30.36 -14.09 10.61
C ARG A 316 30.86 -13.91 12.03
N MET A 317 32.17 -14.06 12.23
CA MET A 317 32.80 -13.88 13.54
C MET A 317 32.58 -12.46 14.08
N LEU A 318 32.71 -11.43 13.23
CA LEU A 318 32.48 -10.06 13.65
C LEU A 318 31.05 -9.83 14.13
N PHE A 319 30.05 -10.35 13.42
CA PHE A 319 28.64 -10.27 13.83
C PHE A 319 28.36 -11.06 15.11
N ASN A 320 28.93 -12.26 15.25
CA ASN A 320 28.86 -13.00 16.51
C ASN A 320 29.44 -12.18 17.66
N VAL A 321 30.60 -11.55 17.46
CA VAL A 321 31.22 -10.70 18.47
C VAL A 321 30.43 -9.41 18.72
N MET A 322 29.70 -8.87 17.76
CA MET A 322 28.86 -7.68 17.98
C MET A 322 27.56 -8.00 18.73
N TYR A 323 26.91 -9.11 18.38
CA TYR A 323 25.54 -9.39 18.78
C TYR A 323 25.34 -10.65 19.62
N GLY A 324 26.31 -11.57 19.67
CA GLY A 324 26.25 -12.74 20.55
C GLY A 324 26.53 -12.39 22.01
N GLY A 325 26.13 -13.26 22.93
CA GLY A 325 26.20 -13.04 24.38
C GLY A 325 25.29 -11.91 24.87
N ARG A 326 24.25 -11.59 24.09
CA ARG A 326 23.22 -10.57 24.38
C ARG A 326 21.91 -11.27 24.70
N GLU A 327 21.96 -12.09 25.75
CA GLU A 327 20.85 -12.95 26.14
C GLU A 327 19.67 -12.13 26.67
N GLU A 328 19.94 -11.12 27.50
CA GLU A 328 18.91 -10.32 28.15
C GLU A 328 18.12 -9.42 27.19
N ASP A 329 18.78 -8.86 26.17
CA ASP A 329 18.19 -7.83 25.30
C ASP A 329 17.93 -8.29 23.86
N LEU A 330 18.64 -9.32 23.37
CA LEU A 330 18.42 -9.90 22.04
C LEU A 330 18.05 -11.39 22.07
N GLY A 331 18.14 -12.07 23.21
CA GLY A 331 18.00 -13.53 23.30
C GLY A 331 19.12 -14.29 22.60
N ASN A 332 20.22 -13.63 22.21
CA ASN A 332 21.31 -14.26 21.49
C ASN A 332 22.21 -15.03 22.45
N GLY A 333 22.46 -16.31 22.14
CA GLY A 333 23.43 -17.14 22.82
C GLY A 333 24.86 -16.62 22.70
N ASP A 334 25.77 -17.25 23.43
CA ASP A 334 27.18 -16.86 23.49
C ASP A 334 27.84 -16.77 22.11
N TYR A 335 28.72 -15.77 21.94
CA TYR A 335 29.30 -15.40 20.65
C TYR A 335 30.42 -16.33 20.15
N LEU A 336 30.88 -17.29 20.97
CA LEU A 336 31.89 -18.27 20.59
C LEU A 336 31.29 -19.66 20.32
N THR A 337 30.25 -20.00 21.07
CA THR A 337 29.62 -21.32 21.03
C THR A 337 28.37 -21.35 20.16
N THR A 338 27.87 -20.18 19.74
CA THR A 338 26.74 -20.04 18.83
C THR A 338 27.08 -19.13 17.66
N ASP A 339 26.31 -19.26 16.58
CA ASP A 339 26.33 -18.35 15.44
C ASP A 339 25.18 -17.32 15.52
N ASP A 340 24.63 -17.06 16.71
CA ASP A 340 23.41 -16.26 16.87
C ASP A 340 23.58 -14.82 16.42
N GLY A 341 24.73 -14.21 16.70
CA GLY A 341 24.97 -12.84 16.28
C GLY A 341 24.97 -12.68 14.76
N TRP A 342 25.47 -13.68 14.02
CA TRP A 342 25.35 -13.73 12.58
C TRP A 342 23.93 -14.12 12.15
N ASN A 343 23.40 -15.24 12.64
CA ASN A 343 22.14 -15.82 12.18
C ASN A 343 20.97 -14.85 12.39
N PHE A 344 20.95 -14.11 13.50
CA PHE A 344 19.88 -13.17 13.85
C PHE A 344 20.31 -11.70 13.75
N ARG A 345 21.24 -11.38 12.85
CA ARG A 345 21.56 -9.98 12.47
C ARG A 345 20.36 -9.24 11.86
N GLY A 346 20.48 -7.92 11.71
CA GLY A 346 19.40 -7.06 11.21
C GLY A 346 18.87 -7.47 9.84
N ARG A 347 17.56 -7.74 9.74
CA ARG A 347 16.84 -7.99 8.48
C ARG A 347 15.44 -7.37 8.43
N GLY A 348 14.88 -7.32 7.24
CA GLY A 348 13.56 -6.78 6.95
C GLY A 348 13.49 -5.26 6.98
N LEU A 349 12.27 -4.73 6.92
CA LEU A 349 12.00 -3.30 6.84
C LEU A 349 12.30 -2.55 8.15
N LYS A 350 12.19 -3.22 9.30
CA LYS A 350 12.46 -2.63 10.63
C LYS A 350 13.84 -3.01 11.19
N GLN A 351 14.67 -3.73 10.42
CA GLN A 351 15.95 -4.29 10.88
C GLN A 351 15.78 -5.15 12.16
N LEU A 352 14.88 -6.13 12.10
CA LEU A 352 14.66 -7.10 13.19
C LEU A 352 15.98 -7.81 13.51
N THR A 353 16.39 -7.79 14.77
CA THR A 353 17.71 -8.25 15.23
C THR A 353 17.55 -9.04 16.53
N GLY A 354 18.27 -10.15 16.67
CA GLY A 354 18.29 -10.99 17.88
C GLY A 354 17.35 -12.19 17.82
N ARG A 355 17.81 -13.35 18.30
CA ARG A 355 17.04 -14.61 18.34
C ARG A 355 15.69 -14.41 18.99
N GLY A 356 15.63 -13.73 20.13
CA GLY A 356 14.37 -13.49 20.86
C GLY A 356 13.33 -12.77 19.99
N ASN A 357 13.78 -11.77 19.22
CA ASN A 357 12.89 -11.01 18.32
C ASN A 357 12.46 -11.84 17.10
N TYR A 358 13.33 -12.69 16.54
CA TYR A 358 12.96 -13.62 15.47
C TYR A 358 11.96 -14.67 15.94
N THR A 359 12.18 -15.25 17.13
CA THR A 359 11.23 -16.17 17.77
C THR A 359 9.89 -15.51 18.00
N ALA A 360 9.87 -14.30 18.59
CA ALA A 360 8.64 -13.57 18.84
C ALA A 360 7.87 -13.23 17.54
N PHE A 361 8.58 -12.90 16.46
CA PHE A 361 7.94 -12.73 15.15
C PHE A 361 7.37 -14.05 14.61
N ASN A 362 8.09 -15.17 14.78
CA ASN A 362 7.63 -16.49 14.38
C ASN A 362 6.33 -16.89 15.10
N GLU A 363 6.28 -16.67 16.41
CA GLU A 363 5.11 -16.93 17.25
C GLU A 363 3.95 -16.00 16.90
N TRP A 364 4.22 -14.70 16.69
CA TRP A 364 3.20 -13.74 16.27
C TRP A 364 2.58 -14.12 14.92
N HIS A 365 3.40 -14.55 13.96
CA HIS A 365 2.88 -15.00 12.66
C HIS A 365 1.99 -16.23 12.82
N ALA A 366 2.44 -17.24 13.57
CA ALA A 366 1.65 -18.45 13.87
C ALA A 366 0.34 -18.15 14.61
N ALA A 367 0.35 -17.20 15.56
CA ALA A 367 -0.86 -16.75 16.25
C ALA A 367 -1.87 -16.06 15.31
N ASN A 368 -1.40 -15.54 14.17
CA ASN A 368 -2.20 -14.89 13.15
C ASN A 368 -2.39 -15.77 11.89
N GLN A 369 -2.19 -17.09 11.99
CA GLN A 369 -2.30 -18.03 10.87
C GLN A 369 -3.64 -17.92 10.11
N GLY A 370 -4.74 -17.53 10.78
CA GLY A 370 -6.03 -17.31 10.11
C GLY A 370 -6.00 -16.22 9.02
N ARG A 371 -5.01 -15.32 9.05
CA ARG A 371 -4.75 -14.32 7.99
C ARG A 371 -4.00 -14.92 6.81
N TRP A 372 -3.18 -15.95 7.04
CA TRP A 372 -2.35 -16.62 6.05
C TRP A 372 -2.41 -18.15 6.21
N PRO A 373 -3.56 -18.80 5.95
CA PRO A 373 -3.76 -20.20 6.32
C PRO A 373 -2.70 -21.16 5.79
N ASP A 374 -2.23 -20.92 4.55
CA ASP A 374 -1.26 -21.76 3.85
C ASP A 374 0.19 -21.27 3.96
N ASP A 375 0.44 -20.16 4.67
CA ASP A 375 1.78 -19.60 4.83
C ASP A 375 2.33 -20.00 6.21
N ILE A 376 3.33 -20.86 6.26
CA ILE A 376 3.96 -21.31 7.52
C ILE A 376 5.41 -20.84 7.50
N ILE A 377 5.85 -20.22 8.60
CA ILE A 377 7.21 -19.66 8.71
C ILE A 377 8.05 -20.36 9.77
N ASP A 378 9.35 -20.39 9.50
CA ASP A 378 10.37 -20.80 10.46
C ASP A 378 11.55 -19.83 10.40
N ALA A 379 11.37 -18.65 10.96
CA ALA A 379 12.38 -17.60 11.03
C ALA A 379 13.49 -17.93 12.05
N VAL A 380 13.32 -18.96 12.88
CA VAL A 380 14.34 -19.36 13.88
C VAL A 380 15.38 -20.27 13.24
N ASN A 381 14.96 -21.26 12.45
CA ASN A 381 15.87 -22.15 11.74
C ASN A 381 16.25 -21.63 10.34
N ASN A 382 15.41 -20.79 9.72
CA ASN A 382 15.65 -20.18 8.41
C ASN A 382 15.54 -18.63 8.50
N PRO A 383 16.45 -17.95 9.23
CA PRO A 383 16.35 -16.50 9.49
C PRO A 383 16.46 -15.63 8.23
N GLU A 384 17.02 -16.13 7.14
CA GLU A 384 17.03 -15.48 5.83
C GLU A 384 15.64 -15.27 5.22
N VAL A 385 14.61 -15.94 5.74
CA VAL A 385 13.22 -15.74 5.31
C VAL A 385 12.79 -14.27 5.44
N LEU A 386 13.37 -13.50 6.39
CA LEU A 386 13.12 -12.05 6.51
C LEU A 386 13.71 -11.19 5.39
N LEU A 387 14.41 -11.79 4.42
CA LEU A 387 14.81 -11.13 3.18
C LEU A 387 13.72 -11.21 2.11
N GLU A 388 12.76 -12.10 2.27
CA GLU A 388 11.56 -12.12 1.44
C GLU A 388 10.66 -10.95 1.82
N VAL A 389 10.15 -10.25 0.79
CA VAL A 389 9.44 -8.98 0.97
C VAL A 389 8.20 -9.12 1.86
N LYS A 390 7.45 -10.22 1.72
CA LYS A 390 6.27 -10.48 2.55
C LYS A 390 6.61 -10.50 4.03
N TYR A 391 7.65 -11.24 4.43
CA TYR A 391 8.02 -11.35 5.83
C TYR A 391 8.77 -10.13 6.34
N ALA A 392 9.55 -9.45 5.49
CA ALA A 392 10.15 -8.15 5.80
C ALA A 392 9.08 -7.10 6.13
N THR A 393 7.96 -7.13 5.41
CA THR A 393 6.81 -6.23 5.61
C THR A 393 6.05 -6.60 6.87
N ARG A 394 5.71 -7.89 7.03
CA ARG A 394 5.04 -8.42 8.23
C ARG A 394 5.84 -8.19 9.50
N SER A 395 7.17 -8.31 9.47
CA SER A 395 7.99 -8.09 10.67
C SER A 395 7.98 -6.63 11.11
N ALA A 396 7.91 -5.69 10.16
CA ALA A 396 7.73 -4.28 10.48
C ALA A 396 6.31 -3.98 10.99
N ALA A 397 5.27 -4.58 10.40
CA ALA A 397 3.91 -4.49 10.90
C ALA A 397 3.77 -5.09 12.31
N ASN A 398 4.40 -6.24 12.58
CA ASN A 398 4.46 -6.85 13.90
C ASN A 398 5.03 -5.87 14.93
N PHE A 399 6.21 -5.30 14.66
CA PHE A 399 6.81 -4.31 15.55
C PHE A 399 5.88 -3.12 15.81
N TRP A 400 5.25 -2.61 14.75
CA TRP A 400 4.29 -1.49 14.82
C TRP A 400 3.09 -1.80 15.71
N LEU A 401 2.55 -3.03 15.62
CA LEU A 401 1.38 -3.47 16.37
C LEU A 401 1.72 -3.80 17.82
N VAL A 402 2.73 -4.64 18.06
CA VAL A 402 3.09 -5.12 19.41
C VAL A 402 3.55 -3.97 20.31
N ASN A 403 4.19 -2.95 19.75
CA ASN A 403 4.60 -1.75 20.51
C ASN A 403 3.55 -0.63 20.46
N GLU A 404 2.35 -0.91 19.93
CA GLU A 404 1.22 0.03 19.81
C GLU A 404 1.61 1.40 19.22
N VAL A 405 2.55 1.40 18.27
CA VAL A 405 3.17 2.62 17.75
C VAL A 405 2.12 3.51 17.07
N TYR A 406 1.07 2.91 16.52
CA TYR A 406 -0.08 3.62 15.94
C TYR A 406 -0.75 4.58 16.93
N LEU A 407 -0.80 4.28 18.23
CA LEU A 407 -1.37 5.18 19.24
C LEU A 407 -0.55 6.46 19.39
N LYS A 408 0.78 6.38 19.20
CA LYS A 408 1.65 7.55 19.20
C LYS A 408 1.56 8.32 17.89
N ALA A 409 1.38 7.62 16.78
CA ALA A 409 1.16 8.25 15.48
C ALA A 409 -0.14 9.07 15.45
N ASP A 410 -1.19 8.59 16.11
CA ASP A 410 -2.49 9.29 16.22
C ASP A 410 -2.41 10.62 16.98
N ALA A 411 -1.30 10.89 17.70
CA ALA A 411 -1.10 12.15 18.40
C ALA A 411 -0.88 13.36 17.47
N GLY A 412 -0.60 13.14 16.17
CA GLY A 412 -0.56 14.20 15.17
C GLY A 412 0.66 14.17 14.25
N ALA A 413 0.76 15.21 13.43
CA ALA A 413 1.82 15.42 12.44
C ALA A 413 2.98 16.31 12.96
N GLU A 414 2.90 16.76 14.21
CA GLU A 414 3.89 17.65 14.82
C GLU A 414 5.16 16.90 15.26
N ASP A 415 6.29 17.64 15.35
CA ASP A 415 7.58 17.13 15.81
C ASP A 415 7.50 16.30 17.10
N THR A 416 6.64 16.70 18.04
CA THR A 416 6.43 16.00 19.31
C THR A 416 5.89 14.58 19.11
N ALA A 417 4.89 14.42 18.24
CA ALA A 417 4.32 13.12 17.89
C ALA A 417 5.35 12.26 17.13
N ILE A 418 6.03 12.83 16.13
CA ILE A 418 7.05 12.13 15.33
C ILE A 418 8.23 11.65 16.21
N ASN A 419 8.67 12.47 17.16
CA ASN A 419 9.73 12.12 18.10
C ASN A 419 9.27 11.02 19.06
N SER A 420 8.00 11.02 19.49
CA SER A 420 7.46 9.96 20.34
C SER A 420 7.43 8.59 19.65
N VAL A 421 7.08 8.56 18.36
CA VAL A 421 7.17 7.36 17.50
C VAL A 421 8.63 6.93 17.35
N THR A 422 9.53 7.87 17.05
CA THR A 422 10.97 7.61 16.91
C THR A 422 11.56 7.00 18.17
N LYS A 423 11.15 7.47 19.35
CA LYS A 423 11.63 6.97 20.64
C LYS A 423 11.30 5.49 20.85
N ILE A 424 10.16 5.01 20.36
CA ILE A 424 9.81 3.57 20.42
C ILE A 424 10.62 2.80 19.38
N VAL A 425 10.71 3.32 18.16
CA VAL A 425 11.40 2.68 17.04
C VAL A 425 12.91 2.51 17.31
N ASN A 426 13.55 3.53 17.89
CA ASN A 426 14.97 3.54 18.23
C ASN A 426 15.27 4.67 19.24
N SER A 427 15.14 4.38 20.54
CA SER A 427 15.25 5.37 21.62
C SER A 427 16.61 6.08 21.70
N GLY A 428 17.69 5.41 21.33
CA GLY A 428 19.08 5.90 21.41
C GLY A 428 19.63 6.53 20.12
N THR A 429 18.79 6.78 19.12
CA THR A 429 19.24 7.34 17.84
C THR A 429 19.50 8.85 17.89
N ASP A 430 20.44 9.34 17.08
CA ASP A 430 20.61 10.77 16.76
C ASP A 430 19.76 11.18 15.53
N SER A 431 19.15 10.21 14.84
CA SER A 431 18.46 10.39 13.57
C SER A 431 17.05 11.02 13.69
N TYR A 432 16.69 11.63 14.82
CA TYR A 432 15.37 12.23 15.03
C TYR A 432 15.03 13.28 13.95
N GLY A 433 15.99 14.17 13.63
CA GLY A 433 15.80 15.17 12.58
C GLY A 433 15.58 14.58 11.19
N LEU A 434 16.26 13.48 10.86
CA LEU A 434 16.08 12.81 9.57
C LEU A 434 14.69 12.16 9.46
N ARG A 435 14.20 11.55 10.54
CA ARG A 435 12.86 10.93 10.59
C ARG A 435 11.75 11.97 10.47
N ARG A 436 11.90 13.13 11.12
CA ARG A 436 11.01 14.29 10.92
C ARG A 436 10.99 14.77 9.48
N ASN A 437 12.16 14.92 8.87
CA ASN A 437 12.26 15.32 7.47
C ASN A 437 11.59 14.30 6.52
N ASN A 438 11.74 13.00 6.78
CA ASN A 438 11.06 11.96 5.99
C ASN A 438 9.55 12.06 6.15
N PHE A 439 9.06 12.23 7.37
CA PHE A 439 7.63 12.42 7.64
C PHE A 439 7.08 13.65 6.91
N ASN A 440 7.69 14.81 7.12
CA ASN A 440 7.20 16.08 6.55
C ASN A 440 7.14 16.02 5.01
N LYS A 441 8.16 15.44 4.36
CA LYS A 441 8.15 15.26 2.90
C LYS A 441 6.98 14.42 2.41
N LEU A 442 6.68 13.31 3.09
CA LEU A 442 5.59 12.42 2.70
C LEU A 442 4.22 13.06 3.01
N TRP A 443 4.12 13.76 4.14
CA TRP A 443 2.91 14.43 4.58
C TRP A 443 2.53 15.62 3.70
N GLU A 444 3.49 16.52 3.43
CA GLU A 444 3.28 17.69 2.57
C GLU A 444 2.96 17.31 1.12
N ALA A 445 3.58 16.23 0.62
CA ALA A 445 3.29 15.69 -0.71
C ALA A 445 2.01 14.84 -0.77
N LYS A 446 1.30 14.66 0.36
CA LYS A 446 0.05 13.90 0.45
C LYS A 446 0.16 12.49 -0.14
N VAL A 447 1.31 11.85 0.07
CA VAL A 447 1.64 10.56 -0.57
C VAL A 447 0.62 9.47 -0.24
N PHE A 448 0.00 9.53 0.94
CA PHE A 448 -0.91 8.52 1.44
C PHE A 448 -2.32 9.06 1.73
N GLU A 449 -2.71 10.19 1.14
CA GLU A 449 -4.09 10.70 1.23
C GLU A 449 -5.04 9.99 0.26
#